data_AF-A0A2V8PJB5-F1
#
_entry.id   AF-A0A2V8PJB5-F1
#
_cell.length_a   1.000
_cell.length_b   1.000
_cell.length_c   1.000
_cell.angle_alpha   90.00
_cell.angle_beta   90.00
_cell.angle_gamma   90.00
#
_symmetry.space_group_name_H-M   'P 1'
#
loop_
_entity.id
_entity.type
_entity.pdbx_description
1 polymer ?
#
loop_
_entity_poly.entity_id
_entity_poly.type
_entity_poly.pdbx_seq_one_letter_code
_entity_poly.pdbx_strand_id
1 'polypeptide(L)'
;IQPILDKALAGERLDTDDCTALLESYDIARIGAAADEMRKGRHPDNIVTYIIDRNINYTNVCNVVCTFCAFYRRPGAPDTYVRTIDEICAKIDETIALGGTGVLMQGGLHPDFGIEWYEDLLRTLSSKYPGFQLHCFSPPEIHNLHLISGLDYETIMRRLKEAGLYSLPGGGAEILDDEVRKR
;
A
#
# COMPACT_ATOMS: atom_id res chain seq x y z
N ILE A 1 -22.55 -22.61 -9.26
CA ILE A 1 -22.23 -21.17 -9.10
C ILE A 1 -23.27 -20.21 -9.68
N GLN A 2 -24.10 -20.57 -10.68
CA GLN A 2 -25.03 -19.61 -11.31
C GLN A 2 -25.91 -18.80 -10.32
N PRO A 3 -26.58 -19.43 -9.32
CA PRO A 3 -27.40 -18.65 -8.38
C PRO A 3 -26.60 -17.60 -7.59
N ILE A 4 -25.32 -17.89 -7.30
CA ILE A 4 -24.40 -16.98 -6.61
C ILE A 4 -24.05 -15.80 -7.52
N LEU A 5 -23.85 -16.06 -8.82
CA LEU A 5 -23.57 -15.00 -9.80
C LEU A 5 -24.80 -14.11 -10.02
N ASP A 6 -26.00 -14.69 -10.08
CA ASP A 6 -27.25 -13.94 -10.21
C ASP A 6 -27.46 -13.01 -9.01
N LYS A 7 -27.20 -13.50 -7.79
CA LYS A 7 -27.17 -12.71 -6.54
C LYS A 7 -26.18 -11.54 -6.64
N ALA A 8 -24.95 -11.80 -7.10
CA ALA A 8 -23.93 -10.76 -7.26
C ALA A 8 -24.32 -9.68 -8.30
N LEU A 9 -24.91 -10.11 -9.43
CA LEU A 9 -25.38 -9.21 -10.50
C LEU A 9 -26.59 -8.37 -10.07
N ALA A 10 -27.44 -8.90 -9.19
CA ALA A 10 -28.51 -8.14 -8.54
C ALA A 10 -28.01 -7.11 -7.51
N GLY A 11 -26.69 -7.05 -7.26
CA GLY A 11 -26.09 -6.14 -6.28
C GLY A 11 -26.19 -6.62 -4.84
N GLU A 12 -26.61 -7.87 -4.62
CA GLU A 12 -26.70 -8.45 -3.29
C GLU A 12 -25.32 -8.84 -2.76
N ARG A 13 -25.16 -8.78 -1.43
CA ARG A 13 -23.89 -9.13 -0.76
C ARG A 13 -23.74 -10.65 -0.71
N LEU A 14 -22.62 -11.13 -1.25
CA LEU A 14 -22.20 -12.53 -1.10
C LEU A 14 -21.77 -12.80 0.33
N ASP A 15 -22.11 -13.98 0.84
CA ASP A 15 -21.63 -14.48 2.12
C ASP A 15 -20.36 -15.34 1.97
N THR A 16 -19.87 -15.89 3.08
CA THR A 16 -18.65 -16.71 3.09
C THR A 16 -18.79 -17.99 2.28
N ASP A 17 -19.96 -18.63 2.30
CA ASP A 17 -20.20 -19.89 1.60
C ASP A 17 -20.26 -19.63 0.08
N ASP A 18 -20.92 -18.55 -0.32
CA ASP A 18 -20.93 -18.06 -1.70
C ASP A 18 -19.49 -17.84 -2.22
N CYS A 19 -18.66 -17.13 -1.45
CA CYS A 19 -17.29 -16.81 -1.84
C CYS A 19 -16.42 -18.07 -1.93
N THR A 20 -16.58 -19.00 -0.99
CA THR A 20 -15.86 -20.29 -0.99
C THR A 20 -16.21 -21.11 -2.22
N ALA A 21 -17.50 -21.25 -2.52
CA ALA A 21 -17.98 -21.98 -3.70
C ALA A 21 -17.50 -21.36 -5.03
N LEU A 22 -17.31 -20.03 -5.09
CA LEU A 22 -16.71 -19.36 -6.24
C LEU A 22 -15.21 -19.66 -6.36
N LEU A 23 -14.46 -19.62 -5.25
CA LEU A 23 -13.02 -19.92 -5.23
C LEU A 23 -12.71 -21.39 -5.60
N GLU A 24 -13.58 -22.32 -5.22
CA GLU A 24 -13.44 -23.75 -5.56
C GLU A 24 -13.91 -24.09 -6.98
N SER A 25 -14.53 -23.14 -7.69
CA SER A 25 -15.08 -23.39 -9.02
C SER A 25 -14.04 -23.25 -10.13
N TYR A 26 -14.06 -24.20 -11.07
CA TYR A 26 -13.25 -24.16 -12.28
C TYR A 26 -13.90 -23.40 -13.45
N ASP A 27 -15.13 -22.90 -13.29
CA ASP A 27 -15.85 -22.17 -14.35
C ASP A 27 -15.45 -20.68 -14.38
N ILE A 28 -14.14 -20.45 -14.61
CA ILE A 28 -13.52 -19.12 -14.64
C ILE A 28 -14.17 -18.23 -15.70
N ALA A 29 -14.60 -18.81 -16.83
CA ALA A 29 -15.24 -18.06 -17.91
C ALA A 29 -16.54 -17.40 -17.45
N ARG A 30 -17.40 -18.15 -16.75
CA ARG A 30 -18.66 -17.62 -16.23
C ARG A 30 -18.46 -16.61 -15.11
N ILE A 31 -17.51 -16.86 -14.21
CA ILE A 31 -17.14 -15.92 -13.14
C ILE A 31 -16.62 -14.61 -13.74
N GLY A 32 -15.72 -14.70 -14.73
CA GLY A 32 -15.17 -13.54 -15.43
C GLY A 32 -16.23 -12.74 -16.18
N ALA A 33 -17.20 -13.40 -16.81
CA ALA A 33 -18.31 -12.73 -17.49
C ALA A 33 -19.18 -11.93 -16.51
N ALA A 34 -19.56 -12.52 -15.37
CA ALA A 34 -20.32 -11.82 -14.34
C ALA A 34 -19.51 -10.66 -13.73
N ALA A 35 -18.20 -10.85 -13.49
CA ALA A 35 -17.33 -9.79 -12.99
C ALA A 35 -17.19 -8.62 -13.97
N ASP A 36 -17.07 -8.88 -15.28
CA ASP A 36 -17.04 -7.81 -16.29
C ASP A 36 -18.38 -7.08 -16.41
N GLU A 37 -19.51 -7.78 -16.30
CA GLU A 37 -20.82 -7.13 -16.25
C GLU A 37 -20.96 -6.21 -15.03
N MET A 38 -20.53 -6.68 -13.85
CA MET A 38 -20.46 -5.87 -12.63
C MET A 38 -19.53 -4.66 -12.77
N ARG A 39 -18.40 -4.81 -13.48
CA ARG A 39 -17.48 -3.70 -13.78
C ARG A 39 -18.13 -2.71 -14.74
N LYS A 40 -18.79 -3.15 -15.82
CA LYS A 40 -19.53 -2.31 -16.77
C LYS A 40 -20.62 -1.50 -16.07
N GLY A 41 -21.33 -2.08 -15.11
CA GLY A 41 -22.32 -1.36 -14.30
C GLY A 41 -21.72 -0.22 -13.47
N ARG A 42 -20.51 -0.41 -12.92
CA ARG A 42 -19.80 0.63 -12.13
C ARG A 42 -19.04 1.64 -12.99
N HIS A 43 -18.59 1.23 -14.17
CA HIS A 43 -17.76 2.00 -15.10
C HIS A 43 -18.36 1.91 -16.52
N PRO A 44 -19.52 2.53 -16.77
CA PRO A 44 -20.29 2.36 -18.00
C PRO A 44 -19.58 2.89 -19.24
N ASP A 45 -18.71 3.89 -19.08
CA ASP A 45 -18.02 4.56 -20.19
C ASP A 45 -16.86 3.72 -20.76
N ASN A 46 -16.59 2.55 -20.17
CA ASN A 46 -15.51 1.64 -20.55
C ASN A 46 -14.11 2.31 -20.57
N ILE A 47 -13.92 3.35 -19.76
CA ILE A 47 -12.64 4.05 -19.59
C ILE A 47 -11.78 3.26 -18.61
N VAL A 48 -10.54 2.97 -19.01
CA VAL A 48 -9.51 2.39 -18.14
C VAL A 48 -8.56 3.51 -17.73
N THR A 49 -8.44 3.75 -16.44
CA THR A 49 -7.54 4.77 -15.87
C THR A 49 -6.20 4.18 -15.50
N TYR A 50 -5.14 4.98 -15.58
CA TYR A 50 -3.82 4.63 -15.09
C TYR A 50 -3.17 5.87 -14.45
N ILE A 51 -2.12 5.64 -13.66
CA ILE A 51 -1.25 6.69 -13.14
C ILE A 51 0.19 6.38 -13.54
N ILE A 52 1.01 7.41 -13.65
CA ILE A 52 2.47 7.27 -13.76
C ILE A 52 3.03 7.67 -12.40
N ASP A 53 3.51 6.68 -11.66
CA ASP A 53 4.17 6.89 -10.38
C ASP A 53 5.52 6.17 -10.36
N ARG A 54 6.21 6.28 -9.23
CA ARG A 54 7.43 5.51 -8.98
C ARG A 54 7.39 4.88 -7.61
N ASN A 55 7.78 3.61 -7.55
CA ASN A 55 8.06 2.95 -6.28
C ASN A 55 9.44 3.41 -5.76
N ILE A 56 9.46 3.97 -4.55
CA ILE A 56 10.69 4.32 -3.83
C ILE A 56 10.72 3.59 -2.51
N ASN A 57 11.70 2.70 -2.34
CA ASN A 57 12.02 2.20 -1.00
C ASN A 57 13.07 3.08 -0.34
N TYR A 58 12.68 3.77 0.73
CA TYR A 58 13.56 4.69 1.45
C TYR A 58 14.52 3.94 2.39
N THR A 59 14.18 2.73 2.82
CA THR A 59 15.09 1.83 3.54
C THR A 59 14.69 0.38 3.34
N ASN A 60 15.66 -0.54 3.38
CA ASN A 60 15.42 -1.97 3.51
C ASN A 60 15.64 -2.52 4.94
N VAL A 61 16.03 -1.66 5.89
CA VAL A 61 16.21 -2.06 7.30
C VAL A 61 14.86 -2.37 7.91
N CYS A 62 14.69 -3.58 8.44
CA CYS A 62 13.42 -4.04 8.99
C CYS A 62 13.65 -4.91 10.21
N ASN A 63 12.94 -4.64 11.30
CA ASN A 63 12.91 -5.48 12.50
C ASN A 63 11.96 -6.69 12.38
N VAL A 64 11.12 -6.74 11.34
CA VAL A 64 10.22 -7.86 11.05
C VAL A 64 10.78 -8.76 9.93
N VAL A 65 10.66 -10.07 10.13
CA VAL A 65 11.21 -11.12 9.26
C VAL A 65 10.08 -11.90 8.61
N CYS A 66 9.46 -11.33 7.57
CA CYS A 66 8.46 -12.04 6.78
C CYS A 66 9.12 -13.16 5.97
N THR A 67 8.60 -14.39 6.03
CA THR A 67 9.17 -15.58 5.38
C THR A 67 9.20 -15.49 3.85
N PHE A 68 8.34 -14.67 3.26
CA PHE A 68 8.22 -14.45 1.81
C PHE A 68 8.89 -13.15 1.32
N CYS A 69 9.41 -12.31 2.21
CA CYS A 69 9.96 -11.01 1.83
C CYS A 69 11.45 -11.13 1.45
N ALA A 70 11.77 -10.89 0.18
CA ALA A 70 13.17 -10.85 -0.29
C ALA A 70 13.85 -9.49 -0.05
N PHE A 71 13.07 -8.46 0.29
CA PHE A 71 13.52 -7.07 0.40
C PHE A 71 14.16 -6.76 1.76
N TYR A 72 13.63 -7.31 2.85
CA TYR A 72 14.03 -6.92 4.20
C TYR A 72 15.50 -7.26 4.48
N ARG A 73 16.14 -6.44 5.31
CA ARG A 73 17.43 -6.71 5.93
C ARG A 73 17.36 -6.44 7.41
N ARG A 74 17.93 -7.35 8.21
CA ARG A 74 18.05 -7.16 9.65
C ARG A 74 18.94 -5.95 9.94
N PRO A 75 18.65 -5.17 10.99
CA PRO A 75 19.54 -4.09 11.41
C PRO A 75 20.99 -4.57 11.56
N GLY A 76 21.93 -3.83 10.97
CA GLY A 76 23.36 -4.18 10.98
C GLY A 76 23.81 -5.15 9.88
N ALA A 77 22.92 -5.67 9.03
CA ALA A 77 23.35 -6.44 7.86
C ALA A 77 24.12 -5.55 6.85
N PRO A 78 25.12 -6.10 6.14
CA PRO A 78 26.06 -5.31 5.33
C PRO A 78 25.42 -4.60 4.13
N ASP A 79 24.28 -5.09 3.64
CA ASP A 79 23.55 -4.51 2.50
C ASP A 79 22.31 -3.70 2.93
N THR A 80 22.30 -3.22 4.18
CA THR A 80 21.31 -2.25 4.66
C THR A 80 21.53 -0.88 4.03
N TYR A 81 20.45 -0.13 3.82
CA TYR A 81 20.53 1.27 3.39
C TYR A 81 19.38 2.10 3.95
N VAL A 82 19.64 3.39 4.09
CA VAL A 82 18.65 4.46 4.24
C VAL A 82 18.96 5.47 3.15
N ARG A 83 18.00 5.76 2.28
CA ARG A 83 18.16 6.73 1.21
C ARG A 83 18.23 8.13 1.78
N THR A 84 19.11 8.95 1.21
CA THR A 84 19.11 10.37 1.53
C THR A 84 17.91 11.06 0.90
N ILE A 85 17.53 12.22 1.45
CA ILE A 85 16.50 13.07 0.84
C ILE A 85 16.85 13.42 -0.61
N ASP A 86 18.12 13.66 -0.91
CA ASP A 86 18.57 13.99 -2.27
C ASP A 86 18.36 12.82 -3.24
N GLU A 87 18.62 11.59 -2.82
CA GLU A 87 18.35 10.40 -3.64
C GLU A 87 16.84 10.22 -3.91
N ILE A 88 16.01 10.49 -2.91
CA ILE A 88 14.54 10.42 -3.05
C ILE A 88 14.07 11.53 -4.00
N CYS A 89 14.57 12.75 -3.83
CA CYS A 89 14.28 13.90 -4.69
C CYS A 89 14.65 13.61 -6.15
N ALA A 90 15.87 13.11 -6.41
CA ALA A 90 16.31 12.80 -7.76
C ALA A 90 15.36 11.80 -8.46
N LYS A 91 14.88 10.80 -7.72
CA LYS A 91 13.89 9.84 -8.23
C LYS A 91 12.53 10.46 -8.52
N ILE A 92 12.09 11.42 -7.70
CA ILE A 92 10.85 12.20 -7.93
C ILE A 92 11.03 13.10 -9.15
N ASP A 93 12.15 13.81 -9.27
CA ASP A 93 12.47 14.66 -10.42
C ASP A 93 12.41 13.87 -11.74
N GLU A 94 13.03 12.70 -11.77
CA GLU A 94 12.95 11.77 -12.91
C GLU A 94 11.51 11.32 -13.20
N THR A 95 10.68 11.12 -12.17
CA THR A 95 9.28 10.69 -12.33
C THR A 95 8.45 11.82 -12.93
N ILE A 96 8.62 13.05 -12.44
CA ILE A 96 7.97 14.25 -12.96
C ILE A 96 8.39 14.48 -14.42
N ALA A 97 9.67 14.31 -14.75
CA ALA A 97 10.17 14.45 -16.12
C ALA A 97 9.52 13.45 -17.11
N LEU A 98 9.03 12.31 -16.61
CA LEU A 98 8.28 11.31 -17.38
C LEU A 98 6.75 11.56 -17.39
N GLY A 99 6.28 12.67 -16.81
CA GLY A 99 4.86 12.99 -16.69
C GLY A 99 4.15 12.31 -15.51
N GLY A 100 4.92 11.81 -14.53
CA GLY A 100 4.37 11.19 -13.33
C GLY A 100 3.82 12.19 -12.31
N THR A 101 2.83 11.73 -11.55
CA THR A 101 2.04 12.58 -10.63
C THR A 101 2.18 12.20 -9.16
N GLY A 102 2.88 11.11 -8.86
CA GLY A 102 3.04 10.65 -7.48
C GLY A 102 4.17 9.65 -7.28
N VAL A 103 4.38 9.31 -6.01
CA VAL A 103 5.31 8.27 -5.56
C VAL A 103 4.56 7.31 -4.65
N LEU A 104 4.76 6.01 -4.89
CA LEU A 104 4.48 4.96 -3.92
C LEU A 104 5.75 4.74 -3.10
N MET A 105 5.78 5.19 -1.84
CA MET A 105 7.02 5.17 -1.05
C MET A 105 6.87 4.37 0.24
N GLN A 106 7.56 3.23 0.34
CA GLN A 106 7.44 2.29 1.47
C GLN A 106 8.80 1.73 1.85
N GLY A 107 9.06 1.52 3.14
CA GLY A 107 10.35 1.02 3.62
C GLY A 107 10.21 -0.20 4.51
N GLY A 108 11.35 -0.70 4.98
CA GLY A 108 11.38 -1.62 6.11
C GLY A 108 10.99 -0.92 7.42
N LEU A 109 10.58 -1.71 8.41
CA LEU A 109 10.24 -1.25 9.75
C LEU A 109 11.51 -0.92 10.53
N HIS A 110 12.06 0.27 10.30
CA HIS A 110 13.29 0.72 10.92
C HIS A 110 13.07 0.95 12.44
N PRO A 111 13.89 0.35 13.33
CA PRO A 111 13.68 0.44 14.77
C PRO A 111 13.92 1.85 15.35
N ASP A 112 14.79 2.64 14.70
CA ASP A 112 15.19 3.96 15.19
C ASP A 112 14.37 5.12 14.60
N PHE A 113 13.44 4.86 13.66
CA PHE A 113 12.64 5.92 13.05
C PHE A 113 11.41 6.22 13.90
N GLY A 114 11.47 7.30 14.67
CA GLY A 114 10.31 7.93 15.30
C GLY A 114 9.48 8.72 14.29
N ILE A 115 8.28 9.14 14.70
CA ILE A 115 7.33 9.85 13.83
C ILE A 115 7.91 11.14 13.25
N GLU A 116 8.76 11.84 13.99
CA GLU A 116 9.43 13.08 13.55
C GLU A 116 10.26 12.86 12.27
N TRP A 117 10.90 11.69 12.12
CA TRP A 117 11.64 11.36 10.90
C TRP A 117 10.74 11.30 9.67
N TYR A 118 9.56 10.69 9.80
CA TYR A 118 8.58 10.58 8.72
C TYR A 118 7.95 11.93 8.40
N GLU A 119 7.66 12.74 9.42
CA GLU A 119 7.15 14.07 9.22
C GLU A 119 8.15 14.97 8.50
N ASP A 120 9.43 14.91 8.86
CA ASP A 120 10.47 15.72 8.22
C ASP A 120 10.68 15.32 6.77
N LEU A 121 10.64 14.01 6.47
CA LEU A 121 10.60 13.50 5.10
C LEU A 121 9.41 14.06 4.32
N LEU A 122 8.19 13.92 4.84
CA LEU A 122 6.97 14.39 4.18
C LEU A 122 6.94 15.91 4.00
N ARG A 123 7.31 16.68 5.03
CA ARG A 123 7.34 18.15 4.98
C ARG A 123 8.34 18.63 3.94
N THR A 124 9.51 18.01 3.87
CA THR A 124 10.53 18.34 2.88
C THR A 124 10.04 18.07 1.47
N LEU A 125 9.48 16.87 1.22
CA LEU A 125 9.00 16.49 -0.10
C LEU A 125 7.77 17.29 -0.54
N SER A 126 6.79 17.49 0.34
CA SER A 126 5.58 18.26 0.02
C SER A 126 5.88 19.74 -0.25
N SER A 127 6.84 20.32 0.47
CA SER A 127 7.29 21.70 0.23
C SER A 127 8.05 21.83 -1.10
N LYS A 128 8.89 20.85 -1.44
CA LYS A 128 9.68 20.87 -2.68
C LYS A 128 8.87 20.51 -3.92
N TYR A 129 7.87 19.64 -3.78
CA TYR A 129 7.03 19.14 -4.87
C TYR A 129 5.54 19.42 -4.65
N PRO A 130 5.10 20.69 -4.62
CA PRO A 130 3.68 21.02 -4.47
C PRO A 130 2.81 20.32 -5.52
N GLY A 131 1.81 19.56 -5.08
CA GLY A 131 0.88 18.85 -5.94
C GLY A 131 1.32 17.45 -6.39
N PHE A 132 2.56 17.03 -6.08
CA PHE A 132 3.00 15.65 -6.30
C PHE A 132 2.47 14.74 -5.18
N GLN A 133 1.81 13.64 -5.54
CA GLN A 133 1.10 12.79 -4.58
C GLN A 133 2.08 11.92 -3.79
N LEU A 134 2.16 12.17 -2.48
CA LEU A 134 2.90 11.35 -1.53
C LEU A 134 2.03 10.17 -1.06
N HIS A 135 2.04 9.08 -1.83
CA HIS A 135 1.37 7.82 -1.48
C HIS A 135 2.36 6.95 -0.68
N CYS A 136 2.47 7.20 0.62
CA CYS A 136 3.60 6.71 1.41
C CYS A 136 3.16 5.77 2.54
N PHE A 137 4.09 4.91 2.94
CA PHE A 137 4.05 4.01 4.09
C PHE A 137 3.07 2.84 3.94
N SER A 138 2.76 2.17 5.03
CA SER A 138 1.92 0.99 5.07
C SER A 138 1.31 0.84 6.47
N PRO A 139 0.18 0.11 6.61
CA PRO A 139 -0.34 -0.23 7.93
C PRO A 139 0.70 -0.85 8.89
N PRO A 140 1.62 -1.75 8.47
CA PRO A 140 2.73 -2.18 9.32
C PRO A 140 3.68 -1.06 9.77
N GLU A 141 4.03 -0.10 8.90
CA GLU A 141 4.84 1.07 9.27
C GLU A 141 4.12 1.94 10.31
N ILE A 142 2.81 2.18 10.11
CA ILE A 142 1.98 2.91 11.08
C ILE A 142 1.89 2.15 12.41
N HIS A 143 1.78 0.82 12.37
CA HIS A 143 1.78 -0.01 13.57
C HIS A 143 3.13 0.01 14.29
N ASN A 144 4.25 -0.06 13.56
CA ASN A 144 5.59 0.07 14.14
C ASN A 144 5.78 1.45 14.80
N LEU A 145 5.28 2.52 14.18
CA LEU A 145 5.25 3.85 14.79
C LEU A 145 4.45 3.89 16.08
N HIS A 146 3.28 3.24 16.13
CA HIS A 146 2.49 3.11 17.36
C HIS A 146 3.31 2.40 18.46
N LEU A 147 3.98 1.30 18.13
CA LEU A 147 4.81 0.56 19.09
C LEU A 147 6.01 1.37 19.60
N ILE A 148 6.67 2.13 18.73
CA ILE A 148 7.86 2.94 19.08
C ILE A 148 7.48 4.19 19.89
N SER A 149 6.45 4.91 19.45
CA SER A 149 6.09 6.23 20.01
C SER A 149 5.07 6.18 21.14
N GLY A 150 4.29 5.10 21.24
CA GLY A 150 3.14 4.99 22.14
C GLY A 150 1.93 5.85 21.75
N LEU A 151 1.99 6.56 20.61
CA LEU A 151 0.89 7.38 20.10
C LEU A 151 -0.23 6.51 19.54
N ASP A 152 -1.49 6.92 19.69
CA ASP A 152 -2.61 6.24 19.06
C ASP A 152 -2.65 6.46 17.54
N TYR A 153 -3.35 5.57 16.82
CA TYR A 153 -3.41 5.61 15.37
C TYR A 153 -4.01 6.90 14.81
N GLU A 154 -5.01 7.49 15.47
CA GLU A 154 -5.63 8.73 15.00
C GLU A 154 -4.64 9.89 15.08
N THR A 155 -3.90 9.98 16.19
CA THR A 155 -2.83 10.97 16.37
C THR A 155 -1.73 10.80 15.33
N ILE A 156 -1.26 9.57 15.08
CA ILE A 156 -0.24 9.30 14.06
C ILE A 156 -0.73 9.73 12.67
N MET A 157 -1.92 9.29 12.27
CA MET A 157 -2.45 9.61 10.93
C MET A 157 -2.71 11.10 10.75
N ARG A 158 -3.16 11.81 11.81
CA ARG A 158 -3.34 13.27 11.77
C ARG A 158 -2.00 13.98 11.55
N ARG A 159 -0.98 13.63 12.33
CA ARG A 159 0.38 14.20 12.23
C ARG A 159 1.01 13.98 10.86
N LEU A 160 0.91 12.76 10.32
CA LEU A 160 1.43 12.46 8.98
C LEU A 160 0.67 13.21 7.88
N LYS A 161 -0.66 13.33 7.99
CA LYS A 161 -1.47 14.14 7.07
C LYS A 161 -1.07 15.61 7.11
N GLU A 162 -0.89 16.19 8.30
CA GLU A 162 -0.42 17.56 8.49
C GLU A 162 0.99 17.79 7.92
N ALA A 163 1.85 16.77 7.98
CA ALA A 163 3.18 16.79 7.38
C ALA A 163 3.20 16.67 5.85
N GLY A 164 2.07 16.33 5.21
CA GLY A 164 1.95 16.27 3.75
C GLY A 164 1.66 14.88 3.17
N LEU A 165 1.35 13.87 4.00
CA LEU A 165 0.89 12.57 3.49
C LEU A 165 -0.41 12.74 2.69
N TYR A 166 -0.40 12.28 1.43
CA TYR A 166 -1.56 12.38 0.55
C TYR A 166 -2.50 11.17 0.71
N SER A 167 -1.94 9.95 0.71
CA SER A 167 -2.68 8.71 0.88
C SER A 167 -1.77 7.59 1.39
N LEU A 168 -2.37 6.54 1.95
CA LEU A 168 -1.66 5.36 2.48
C LEU A 168 -1.83 4.16 1.53
N PRO A 169 -0.74 3.53 1.06
CA PRO A 169 -0.79 2.27 0.34
C PRO A 169 -1.41 1.12 1.13
N GLY A 170 -2.05 0.18 0.43
CA GLY A 170 -2.76 -0.96 1.02
C GLY A 170 -1.91 -2.22 1.30
N GLY A 171 -0.59 -2.16 1.11
CA GLY A 171 0.31 -3.31 1.33
C GLY A 171 0.43 -3.71 2.81
N GLY A 172 0.81 -4.95 3.12
CA GLY A 172 1.05 -5.41 4.49
C GLY A 172 -0.13 -6.10 5.18
N ALA A 173 -1.30 -6.20 4.53
CA ALA A 173 -2.40 -7.03 5.04
C ALA A 173 -2.11 -8.53 4.92
N GLU A 174 -1.43 -8.93 3.85
CA GLU A 174 -1.13 -10.32 3.52
C GLU A 174 -2.36 -11.22 3.59
N ILE A 175 -2.37 -12.23 4.45
CA ILE A 175 -3.55 -13.07 4.72
C ILE A 175 -4.04 -12.70 6.12
N LEU A 176 -5.33 -12.35 6.26
CA LEU A 176 -5.96 -11.91 7.52
C LEU A 176 -6.36 -13.09 8.44
N ASP A 177 -5.74 -14.26 8.26
CA ASP A 177 -5.91 -15.43 9.10
C ASP A 177 -4.74 -15.52 10.10
N ASP A 178 -5.07 -15.55 11.39
CA ASP A 178 -4.07 -15.52 12.46
C ASP A 178 -3.19 -16.76 12.52
N GLU A 179 -3.67 -17.92 12.08
CA GLU A 179 -2.86 -19.13 12.02
C GLU A 179 -1.88 -19.08 10.86
N VAL A 180 -2.28 -18.53 9.71
CA VAL A 180 -1.40 -18.31 8.56
C VAL A 180 -0.34 -17.26 8.89
N ARG A 181 -0.70 -16.15 9.54
CA ARG A 181 0.23 -15.06 9.92
C ARG A 181 1.31 -15.47 10.90
N LYS A 182 1.09 -16.52 11.69
CA LYS A 182 2.07 -17.04 12.65
C LYS A 182 3.14 -17.95 12.01
N ARG A 183 3.01 -18.30 10.73
CA ARG A 183 3.94 -19.18 10.00
C ARG A 183 5.07 -18.37 9.34
#